data_AF-A0A7V6TYY4-F1
#
_entry.id   AF-A0A7V6TYY4-F1
#
_cell.length_a   1.000
_cell.length_b   1.000
_cell.length_c   1.000
_cell.angle_alpha   90.00
_cell.angle_beta   90.00
_cell.angle_gamma   90.00
#
_symmetry.space_group_name_H-M   'P 1'
#
loop_
_entity.id
_entity.type
_entity.pdbx_description
1 polymer ?
#
loop_
_entity_poly.entity_id
_entity_poly.type
_entity_poly.pdbx_seq_one_letter_code
_entity_poly.pdbx_strand_id
1 'polypeptide(L)'
;GLGAPVLQYLAAAGVGTLGIIDDDTVSLSNLQRQVIHDTQSVGQPKVESALATIARINPHVRVEGHQLRLDADNAEALIGNYDVVVDGSDNFTTRYILADAAAKVGRPLVTGAMGRFDGTVTVLVPYAIGPDGTPNPSYRDLFPEAPPPGTVPTCAEAGVLGVLPGVIGSLQAMEVIKLITGIGEPLVGRLLLYNALNVRFETIRYKARKPK
;
A
#
# COMPACT_ATOMS: atom_id res chain seq x y z
N GLY A 1 1.51 9.00 -2.74
CA GLY A 1 0.55 9.49 -1.72
C GLY A 1 0.69 8.64 -0.48
N LEU A 2 -0.02 7.51 -0.43
CA LEU A 2 0.05 6.52 0.66
C LEU A 2 1.47 6.06 0.99
N GLY A 3 2.30 5.83 -0.05
CA GLY A 3 3.68 5.38 0.15
C GLY A 3 4.55 6.32 1.00
N ALA A 4 4.28 7.63 1.01
CA ALA A 4 5.09 8.60 1.74
C ALA A 4 5.10 8.36 3.26
N PRO A 5 3.96 8.38 3.98
CA PRO A 5 3.91 8.04 5.39
C PRO A 5 4.32 6.60 5.67
N VAL A 6 4.01 5.64 4.78
CA VAL A 6 4.46 4.24 4.94
C VAL A 6 5.98 4.18 5.06
N LEU A 7 6.68 4.74 4.07
CA LEU A 7 8.14 4.73 4.03
C LEU A 7 8.75 5.47 5.21
N GLN A 8 8.19 6.64 5.58
CA GLN A 8 8.68 7.43 6.71
C GLN A 8 8.60 6.64 8.03
N TYR A 9 7.44 6.03 8.33
CA TYR A 9 7.26 5.30 9.59
C TYR A 9 8.01 3.98 9.62
N LEU A 10 8.09 3.23 8.50
CA LEU A 10 8.86 1.99 8.46
C LEU A 10 10.38 2.25 8.55
N ALA A 11 10.86 3.34 7.95
CA ALA A 11 12.25 3.77 8.11
C ALA A 11 12.56 4.15 9.56
N ALA A 12 11.69 4.98 10.17
CA ALA A 12 11.83 5.39 11.57
C ALA A 12 11.76 4.19 12.54
N ALA A 13 10.93 3.18 12.24
CA ALA A 13 10.83 1.94 13.00
C ALA A 13 12.06 1.02 12.83
N GLY A 14 12.96 1.30 11.88
CA GLY A 14 14.16 0.51 11.65
C GLY A 14 13.93 -0.78 10.88
N VAL A 15 12.94 -0.82 9.98
CA VAL A 15 12.81 -1.95 9.04
C VAL A 15 14.10 -2.07 8.23
N GLY A 16 14.75 -3.23 8.26
CA GLY A 16 16.13 -3.39 7.79
C GLY A 16 16.33 -3.06 6.30
N THR A 17 15.38 -3.43 5.44
CA THR A 17 15.41 -3.11 4.00
C THR A 17 14.04 -2.62 3.53
N LEU A 18 14.02 -1.50 2.79
CA LEU A 18 12.84 -0.95 2.14
C LEU A 18 13.04 -0.93 0.62
N GLY A 19 12.25 -1.74 -0.08
CA GLY A 19 12.09 -1.65 -1.53
C GLY A 19 11.09 -0.57 -1.90
N ILE A 20 11.44 0.30 -2.85
CA ILE A 20 10.58 1.38 -3.34
C ILE A 20 10.43 1.23 -4.85
N ILE A 21 9.20 1.12 -5.33
CA ILE A 21 8.89 1.07 -6.77
C ILE A 21 7.99 2.25 -7.14
N ASP A 22 8.46 3.09 -8.04
CA ASP A 22 7.70 4.22 -8.60
C ASP A 22 8.39 4.67 -9.91
N ASP A 23 7.64 4.84 -10.98
CA ASP A 23 8.15 5.28 -12.28
C ASP A 23 8.08 6.81 -12.48
N ASP A 24 7.43 7.53 -11.58
CA ASP A 24 7.23 8.97 -11.71
C ASP A 24 8.40 9.80 -11.16
N THR A 25 8.41 11.06 -11.60
CA THR A 25 9.17 12.15 -10.98
C THR A 25 8.31 12.95 -10.01
N VAL A 26 8.93 13.59 -9.02
CA VAL A 26 8.26 14.50 -8.09
C VAL A 26 7.71 15.72 -8.84
N SER A 27 6.44 16.05 -8.62
CA SER A 27 5.83 17.29 -9.13
C SER A 27 5.34 18.20 -8.01
N LEU A 28 5.22 19.50 -8.28
CA LEU A 28 4.75 20.47 -7.28
C LEU A 28 3.36 20.13 -6.73
N SER A 29 2.46 19.60 -7.58
CA SER A 29 1.10 19.20 -7.18
C SER A 29 1.07 17.95 -6.27
N ASN A 30 2.18 17.23 -6.15
CA ASN A 30 2.32 16.10 -5.24
C ASN A 30 2.54 16.55 -3.79
N LEU A 31 3.22 17.67 -3.58
CA LEU A 31 3.75 18.07 -2.26
C LEU A 31 2.67 18.31 -1.20
N GLN A 32 1.44 18.62 -1.60
CA GLN A 32 0.30 18.77 -0.68
C GLN A 32 -0.04 17.49 0.11
N ARG A 33 0.41 16.32 -0.35
CA ARG A 33 0.10 15.01 0.27
C ARG A 33 1.24 13.99 0.27
N GLN A 34 2.36 14.29 -0.39
CA GLN A 34 3.51 13.40 -0.47
C GLN A 34 4.66 13.98 0.35
N VAL A 35 4.47 14.02 1.67
CA VAL A 35 5.34 14.71 2.63
C VAL A 35 6.73 14.08 2.83
N ILE A 36 7.07 13.06 2.04
CA ILE A 36 8.42 12.50 1.93
C ILE A 36 9.29 13.26 0.93
N HIS A 37 8.66 14.01 0.02
CA HIS A 37 9.32 14.87 -0.95
C HIS A 37 9.24 16.33 -0.51
N ASP A 38 10.12 17.16 -1.05
CA ASP A 38 10.15 18.60 -0.82
C ASP A 38 10.23 19.38 -2.13
N THR A 39 10.16 20.71 -2.04
CA THR A 39 10.22 21.61 -3.19
C THR A 39 11.53 21.49 -3.97
N GLN A 40 12.64 21.16 -3.30
CA GLN A 40 13.95 21.00 -3.95
C GLN A 40 14.03 19.70 -4.77
N SER A 41 13.19 18.73 -4.44
CA SER A 41 13.10 17.44 -5.13
C SER A 41 12.26 17.49 -6.41
N VAL A 42 11.59 18.59 -6.72
CA VAL A 42 10.74 18.70 -7.93
C VAL A 42 11.54 18.41 -9.20
N GLY A 43 11.05 17.49 -10.02
CA GLY A 43 11.71 17.00 -11.23
C GLY A 43 12.64 15.80 -11.02
N GLN A 44 12.99 15.46 -9.78
CA GLN A 44 13.78 14.26 -9.49
C GLN A 44 12.89 13.01 -9.50
N PRO A 45 13.43 11.82 -9.81
CA PRO A 45 12.73 10.56 -9.59
C PRO A 45 12.21 10.46 -8.15
N LYS A 46 10.95 10.05 -7.97
CA LYS A 46 10.37 9.92 -6.62
C LYS A 46 11.16 8.92 -5.77
N VAL A 47 11.64 7.84 -6.38
CA VAL A 47 12.47 6.82 -5.73
C VAL A 47 13.73 7.44 -5.12
N GLU A 48 14.44 8.28 -5.87
CA GLU A 48 15.66 8.95 -5.39
C GLU A 48 15.36 9.97 -4.28
N SER A 49 14.32 10.79 -4.46
CA SER A 49 13.89 11.75 -3.44
C SER A 49 13.49 11.05 -2.13
N ALA A 50 12.75 9.93 -2.22
CA ALA A 50 12.37 9.13 -1.06
C ALA A 50 13.58 8.51 -0.36
N LEU A 51 14.54 7.96 -1.12
CA LEU A 51 15.79 7.42 -0.59
C LEU A 51 16.54 8.48 0.21
N ALA A 52 16.71 9.68 -0.36
CA ALA A 52 17.38 10.79 0.32
C ALA A 52 16.70 11.16 1.65
N THR A 53 15.37 11.17 1.68
CA THR A 53 14.61 11.44 2.92
C THR A 53 14.75 10.30 3.93
N ILE A 54 14.67 9.03 3.50
CA ILE A 54 14.85 7.88 4.39
C ILE A 54 16.25 7.87 5.01
N ALA A 55 17.29 8.18 4.23
CA ALA A 55 18.66 8.26 4.74
C ALA A 55 18.82 9.33 5.84
N ARG A 56 18.05 10.43 5.78
CA ARG A 56 18.00 11.45 6.84
C ARG A 56 17.21 10.99 8.07
N ILE A 57 16.15 10.19 7.87
CA ILE A 57 15.33 9.66 8.96
C ILE A 57 16.09 8.58 9.74
N ASN A 58 16.68 7.62 9.03
CA ASN A 58 17.39 6.51 9.63
C ASN A 58 18.47 5.97 8.66
N PRO A 59 19.77 6.29 8.87
CA PRO A 59 20.84 5.84 7.99
C PRO A 59 21.16 4.35 8.10
N HIS A 60 20.54 3.61 9.03
CA HIS A 60 20.72 2.16 9.17
C HIS A 60 19.76 1.34 8.29
N VAL A 61 18.78 1.99 7.65
CA VAL A 61 17.83 1.33 6.74
C VAL A 61 18.44 1.25 5.35
N ARG A 62 18.53 0.02 4.80
CA ARG A 62 18.89 -0.18 3.41
C ARG A 62 17.69 0.16 2.53
N VAL A 63 17.89 0.99 1.51
CA VAL A 63 16.83 1.33 0.55
C VAL A 63 17.20 0.76 -0.82
N GLU A 64 16.27 0.06 -1.44
CA GLU A 64 16.38 -0.44 -2.81
C GLU A 64 15.38 0.26 -3.71
N GLY A 65 15.90 1.11 -4.59
CA GLY A 65 15.09 1.87 -5.53
C GLY A 65 14.87 1.14 -6.86
N HIS A 66 13.60 1.00 -7.25
CA HIS A 66 13.16 0.42 -8.52
C HIS A 66 12.42 1.49 -9.31
N GLN A 67 13.14 2.26 -10.14
CA GLN A 67 12.55 3.30 -10.97
C GLN A 67 11.93 2.69 -12.24
N LEU A 68 10.85 1.94 -12.06
CA LEU A 68 10.13 1.26 -13.13
C LEU A 68 8.66 1.10 -12.78
N ARG A 69 7.84 0.84 -13.79
CA ARG A 69 6.42 0.54 -13.62
C ARG A 69 6.25 -0.92 -13.23
N LEU A 70 5.53 -1.20 -12.15
CA LEU A 70 5.13 -2.57 -11.83
C LEU A 70 4.11 -3.07 -12.87
N ASP A 71 4.38 -4.24 -13.44
CA ASP A 71 3.50 -4.90 -14.41
C ASP A 71 3.48 -6.42 -14.17
N ALA A 72 2.71 -7.15 -14.99
CA ALA A 72 2.55 -8.58 -14.84
C ALA A 72 3.85 -9.37 -15.13
N ASP A 73 4.76 -8.81 -15.92
CA ASP A 73 6.00 -9.49 -16.32
C ASP A 73 7.07 -9.38 -15.23
N ASN A 74 7.06 -8.30 -14.45
CA ASN A 74 8.06 -8.04 -13.41
C ASN A 74 7.57 -8.29 -11.97
N ALA A 75 6.26 -8.33 -11.72
CA ALA A 75 5.73 -8.30 -10.35
C ALA A 75 6.17 -9.50 -9.49
N GLU A 76 6.07 -10.73 -9.99
CA GLU A 76 6.40 -11.92 -9.20
C GLU A 76 7.88 -11.95 -8.79
N ALA A 77 8.77 -11.63 -9.73
CA ALA A 77 10.21 -11.63 -9.48
C ALA A 77 10.60 -10.55 -8.46
N LEU A 78 10.02 -9.35 -8.56
CA LEU A 78 10.29 -8.26 -7.63
C LEU A 78 9.73 -8.54 -6.24
N ILE A 79 8.46 -8.94 -6.15
CA ILE A 79 7.77 -9.19 -4.88
C ILE A 79 8.43 -10.36 -4.13
N GLY A 80 8.90 -11.39 -4.84
CA GLY A 80 9.54 -12.56 -4.24
C GLY A 80 10.75 -12.23 -3.37
N ASN A 81 11.41 -11.09 -3.59
CA ASN A 81 12.59 -10.63 -2.85
C ASN A 81 12.26 -9.97 -1.49
N TYR A 82 10.99 -9.73 -1.18
CA TYR A 82 10.58 -9.03 0.04
C TYR A 82 9.66 -9.86 0.92
N ASP A 83 9.68 -9.62 2.22
CA ASP A 83 8.87 -10.37 3.19
C ASP A 83 7.42 -9.90 3.28
N VAL A 84 7.18 -8.60 3.10
CA VAL A 84 5.85 -7.96 3.16
C VAL A 84 5.74 -6.93 2.05
N VAL A 85 4.59 -6.87 1.40
CA VAL A 85 4.29 -5.95 0.30
C VAL A 85 3.29 -4.90 0.78
N VAL A 86 3.45 -3.66 0.33
CA VAL A 86 2.49 -2.58 0.61
C VAL A 86 2.01 -1.96 -0.70
N ASP A 87 0.69 -1.90 -0.89
CA ASP A 87 0.08 -1.21 -2.02
C ASP A 87 -0.12 0.27 -1.69
N GLY A 88 0.70 1.12 -2.31
CA GLY A 88 0.53 2.58 -2.28
C GLY A 88 -0.03 3.17 -3.57
N SER A 89 -0.49 2.32 -4.51
CA SER A 89 -0.84 2.71 -5.88
C SER A 89 -2.24 3.33 -5.97
N ASP A 90 -2.44 4.15 -6.99
CA ASP A 90 -3.66 4.92 -7.24
C ASP A 90 -4.49 4.41 -8.42
N ASN A 91 -4.10 3.28 -9.03
CA ASN A 91 -4.78 2.71 -10.19
C ASN A 91 -5.10 1.23 -9.95
N PHE A 92 -6.28 0.82 -10.41
CA PHE A 92 -6.79 -0.55 -10.20
C PHE A 92 -5.89 -1.62 -10.81
N THR A 93 -5.38 -1.41 -12.02
CA THR A 93 -4.52 -2.39 -12.71
C THR A 93 -3.35 -2.83 -11.84
N THR A 94 -2.63 -1.89 -11.24
CA THR A 94 -1.50 -2.19 -10.35
C THR A 94 -1.96 -2.96 -9.12
N ARG A 95 -3.11 -2.61 -8.51
CA ARG A 95 -3.63 -3.32 -7.34
C ARG A 95 -3.95 -4.78 -7.61
N TYR A 96 -4.57 -5.08 -8.75
CA TYR A 96 -4.87 -6.46 -9.14
C TYR A 96 -3.59 -7.25 -9.44
N ILE A 97 -2.66 -6.68 -10.21
CA ILE A 97 -1.36 -7.31 -10.49
C ILE A 97 -0.61 -7.61 -9.19
N LEU A 98 -0.53 -6.63 -8.29
CA LEU A 98 0.18 -6.77 -7.01
C LEU A 98 -0.48 -7.81 -6.11
N ALA A 99 -1.83 -7.82 -6.03
CA ALA A 99 -2.56 -8.79 -5.22
C ALA A 99 -2.42 -10.22 -5.74
N ASP A 100 -2.53 -10.42 -7.06
CA ASP A 100 -2.41 -11.74 -7.69
C ASP A 100 -0.96 -12.26 -7.56
N ALA A 101 0.03 -11.41 -7.81
CA ALA A 101 1.44 -11.79 -7.71
C ALA A 101 1.84 -12.08 -6.25
N ALA A 102 1.46 -11.24 -5.29
CA ALA A 102 1.73 -11.47 -3.87
C ALA A 102 1.07 -12.76 -3.36
N ALA A 103 -0.16 -13.05 -3.80
CA ALA A 103 -0.83 -14.30 -3.51
C ALA A 103 -0.05 -15.50 -4.06
N LYS A 104 0.40 -15.42 -5.31
CA LYS A 104 1.11 -16.51 -6.00
C LYS A 104 2.49 -16.79 -5.40
N VAL A 105 3.24 -15.76 -5.00
CA VAL A 105 4.57 -15.94 -4.39
C VAL A 105 4.54 -16.11 -2.87
N GLY A 106 3.37 -16.10 -2.24
CA GLY A 106 3.22 -16.34 -0.81
C GLY A 106 3.66 -15.18 0.08
N ARG A 107 3.46 -13.92 -0.33
CA ARG A 107 3.84 -12.72 0.43
C ARG A 107 2.60 -11.97 0.95
N PRO A 108 2.55 -11.58 2.25
CA PRO A 108 1.46 -10.74 2.75
C PRO A 108 1.41 -9.42 2.00
N LEU A 109 0.20 -8.99 1.66
CA LEU A 109 -0.04 -7.69 1.04
C LEU A 109 -0.88 -6.81 1.96
N VAL A 110 -0.33 -5.68 2.38
CA VAL A 110 -1.05 -4.62 3.07
C VAL A 110 -1.56 -3.62 2.03
N THR A 111 -2.87 -3.58 1.81
CA THR A 111 -3.48 -2.69 0.81
C THR A 111 -4.25 -1.56 1.46
N GLY A 112 -4.10 -0.37 0.89
CA GLY A 112 -4.78 0.84 1.27
C GLY A 112 -5.44 1.49 0.05
N ALA A 113 -6.67 1.98 0.22
CA ALA A 113 -7.37 2.75 -0.80
C ALA A 113 -7.94 4.03 -0.21
N MET A 114 -8.17 5.02 -1.06
CA MET A 114 -8.76 6.30 -0.65
C MET A 114 -9.77 6.78 -1.68
N GLY A 115 -10.90 7.27 -1.18
CA GLY A 115 -11.77 8.20 -1.87
C GLY A 115 -11.39 9.65 -1.56
N ARG A 116 -12.35 10.56 -1.72
CA ARG A 116 -12.13 12.00 -1.47
C ARG A 116 -11.98 12.31 0.03
N PHE A 117 -12.78 11.65 0.87
CA PHE A 117 -12.85 11.87 2.33
C PHE A 117 -12.89 10.57 3.13
N ASP A 118 -12.63 9.44 2.50
CA ASP A 118 -12.72 8.12 3.10
C ASP A 118 -11.56 7.26 2.62
N GLY A 119 -11.20 6.26 3.41
CA GLY A 119 -10.16 5.32 3.03
C GLY A 119 -10.35 3.97 3.66
N THR A 120 -9.66 2.99 3.09
CA THR A 120 -9.73 1.60 3.54
C THR A 120 -8.35 1.02 3.74
N VAL A 121 -8.23 0.07 4.68
CA VAL A 121 -7.01 -0.71 4.90
C VAL A 121 -7.40 -2.16 5.16
N THR A 122 -6.65 -3.09 4.57
CA THR A 122 -6.76 -4.51 4.89
C THR A 122 -5.44 -5.25 4.63
N VAL A 123 -5.33 -6.47 5.16
CA VAL A 123 -4.18 -7.36 4.96
C VAL A 123 -4.65 -8.61 4.23
N LEU A 124 -3.92 -8.98 3.18
CA LEU A 124 -4.23 -10.12 2.32
C LEU A 124 -3.14 -11.18 2.44
N VAL A 125 -3.57 -12.39 2.79
CA VAL A 125 -2.72 -13.60 2.87
C VAL A 125 -3.47 -14.82 2.30
N PRO A 126 -4.00 -14.75 1.06
CA PRO A 126 -4.93 -15.77 0.53
C PRO A 126 -4.30 -17.15 0.32
N TYR A 127 -2.97 -17.24 0.33
CA TYR A 127 -2.22 -18.50 0.30
C TYR A 127 -2.21 -19.23 1.65
N ALA A 128 -2.62 -18.57 2.74
CA ALA A 128 -2.67 -19.12 4.09
C ALA A 128 -4.09 -19.53 4.48
N ILE A 129 -4.18 -20.54 5.36
CA ILE A 129 -5.45 -20.97 5.98
C ILE A 129 -5.72 -20.12 7.23
N GLY A 130 -6.93 -19.63 7.35
CA GLY A 130 -7.40 -18.85 8.49
C GLY A 130 -7.65 -19.72 9.74
N PRO A 131 -7.85 -19.09 10.91
CA PRO A 131 -8.08 -19.81 12.17
C PRO A 131 -9.32 -20.71 12.17
N ASP A 132 -10.29 -20.47 11.29
CA ASP A 132 -11.50 -21.27 11.14
C ASP A 132 -11.32 -22.48 10.19
N GLY A 133 -10.09 -22.74 9.75
CA GLY A 133 -9.76 -23.84 8.84
C GLY A 133 -10.12 -23.56 7.38
N THR A 134 -10.55 -22.34 7.04
CA THR A 134 -10.89 -21.96 5.67
C THR A 134 -9.81 -21.09 5.03
N PRO A 135 -9.68 -21.06 3.69
CA PRO A 135 -8.75 -20.16 3.02
C PRO A 135 -9.02 -18.70 3.39
N ASN A 136 -7.96 -17.92 3.65
CA ASN A 136 -8.10 -16.49 3.82
C ASN A 136 -8.57 -15.82 2.52
N PRO A 137 -9.38 -14.75 2.62
CA PRO A 137 -9.89 -14.08 1.43
C PRO A 137 -8.79 -13.32 0.68
N SER A 138 -8.92 -13.34 -0.65
CA SER A 138 -8.11 -12.58 -1.60
C SER A 138 -8.69 -11.18 -1.84
N TYR A 139 -7.94 -10.35 -2.57
CA TYR A 139 -8.46 -9.07 -3.07
C TYR A 139 -9.71 -9.27 -3.95
N ARG A 140 -9.75 -10.36 -4.73
CA ARG A 140 -10.86 -10.69 -5.63
C ARG A 140 -12.14 -11.12 -4.90
N ASP A 141 -12.04 -11.54 -3.65
CA ASP A 141 -13.22 -11.81 -2.83
C ASP A 141 -13.95 -10.52 -2.43
N LEU A 142 -13.19 -9.45 -2.18
CA LEU A 142 -13.69 -8.09 -1.95
C LEU A 142 -14.13 -7.42 -3.26
N PHE A 143 -13.26 -7.44 -4.26
CA PHE A 143 -13.43 -6.75 -5.54
C PHE A 143 -13.23 -7.76 -6.68
N PRO A 144 -14.28 -8.46 -7.14
CA PRO A 144 -14.15 -9.58 -8.07
C PRO A 144 -13.56 -9.21 -9.42
N GLU A 145 -13.96 -8.06 -9.96
CA GLU A 145 -13.49 -7.57 -11.26
C GLU A 145 -13.05 -6.12 -11.15
N ALA A 146 -12.00 -5.77 -11.89
CA ALA A 146 -11.57 -4.39 -12.00
C ALA A 146 -12.70 -3.57 -12.63
N PRO A 147 -12.99 -2.37 -12.10
CA PRO A 147 -13.96 -1.49 -12.73
C PRO A 147 -13.50 -1.17 -14.16
N PRO A 148 -14.41 -1.05 -15.14
CA PRO A 148 -14.02 -0.74 -16.51
C PRO A 148 -13.20 0.56 -16.57
N PRO A 149 -12.19 0.66 -17.47
CA PRO A 149 -11.38 1.86 -17.59
C PRO A 149 -12.24 3.13 -17.73
N GLY A 150 -11.94 4.16 -16.94
CA GLY A 150 -12.64 5.45 -16.96
C GLY A 150 -13.95 5.52 -16.16
N THR A 151 -14.38 4.42 -15.51
CA THR A 151 -15.62 4.44 -14.70
C THR A 151 -15.44 4.99 -13.29
N VAL A 152 -14.20 4.97 -12.77
CA VAL A 152 -13.85 5.50 -11.45
C VAL A 152 -12.80 6.58 -11.65
N PRO A 153 -13.04 7.82 -11.19
CA PRO A 153 -12.08 8.90 -11.31
C PRO A 153 -10.82 8.57 -10.51
N THR A 154 -9.66 8.91 -11.08
CA THR A 154 -8.38 8.84 -10.38
C THR A 154 -8.37 9.79 -9.18
N CYS A 155 -7.44 9.58 -8.24
CA CYS A 155 -7.20 10.53 -7.15
C CYS A 155 -6.88 11.95 -7.65
N ALA A 156 -6.27 12.07 -8.83
CA ALA A 156 -5.96 13.34 -9.47
C ALA A 156 -7.22 14.05 -10.00
N GLU A 157 -8.19 13.30 -10.52
CA GLU A 157 -9.44 13.83 -11.07
C GLU A 157 -10.47 14.13 -9.97
N ALA A 158 -10.61 13.26 -8.97
CA ALA A 158 -11.56 13.43 -7.88
C ALA A 158 -11.11 14.48 -6.86
N GLY A 159 -9.80 14.71 -6.76
CA GLY A 159 -9.17 15.44 -5.65
C GLY A 159 -9.16 14.60 -4.37
N VAL A 160 -8.06 14.67 -3.62
CA VAL A 160 -7.88 13.98 -2.33
C VAL A 160 -7.44 14.98 -1.28
N LEU A 161 -8.09 14.95 -0.11
CA LEU A 161 -7.69 15.74 1.04
C LEU A 161 -6.29 15.32 1.50
N GLY A 162 -5.33 16.25 1.50
CA GLY A 162 -3.90 15.95 1.64
C GLY A 162 -3.47 15.18 2.88
N VAL A 163 -4.21 15.29 3.98
CA VAL A 163 -3.96 14.57 5.24
C VAL A 163 -4.43 13.11 5.20
N LEU A 164 -5.39 12.77 4.35
CA LEU A 164 -5.99 11.43 4.30
C LEU A 164 -4.96 10.33 3.99
N PRO A 165 -4.04 10.50 3.01
CA PRO A 165 -2.93 9.57 2.82
C PRO A 165 -2.06 9.39 4.05
N GLY A 166 -1.88 10.45 4.85
CA GLY A 166 -1.17 10.40 6.13
C GLY A 166 -1.81 9.40 7.10
N VAL A 167 -3.13 9.48 7.28
CA VAL A 167 -3.88 8.57 8.16
C VAL A 167 -3.82 7.12 7.65
N ILE A 168 -4.20 6.90 6.39
CA ILE A 168 -4.30 5.56 5.81
C ILE A 168 -2.93 4.91 5.68
N GLY A 169 -1.91 5.63 5.24
CA GLY A 169 -0.56 5.09 5.13
C GLY A 169 0.09 4.80 6.49
N SER A 170 -0.25 5.56 7.54
CA SER A 170 0.18 5.22 8.91
C SER A 170 -0.44 3.91 9.40
N LEU A 171 -1.72 3.68 9.07
CA LEU A 171 -2.39 2.41 9.35
C LEU A 171 -1.76 1.26 8.56
N GLN A 172 -1.39 1.47 7.29
CA GLN A 172 -0.66 0.48 6.51
C GLN A 172 0.70 0.15 7.15
N ALA A 173 1.47 1.16 7.57
CA ALA A 173 2.74 0.93 8.27
C ALA A 173 2.57 0.14 9.57
N MET A 174 1.50 0.41 10.32
CA MET A 174 1.16 -0.35 11.52
C MET A 174 0.87 -1.82 11.21
N GLU A 175 0.13 -2.13 10.14
CA GLU A 175 -0.09 -3.52 9.71
C GLU A 175 1.22 -4.23 9.34
N VAL A 176 2.13 -3.54 8.64
CA VAL A 176 3.46 -4.09 8.30
C VAL A 176 4.26 -4.39 9.57
N ILE A 177 4.29 -3.47 10.54
CA ILE A 177 5.00 -3.69 11.80
C ILE A 177 4.43 -4.91 12.54
N LYS A 178 3.10 -5.05 12.61
CA LYS A 178 2.45 -6.23 13.20
C LYS A 178 2.87 -7.53 12.51
N LEU A 179 2.91 -7.54 11.18
CA LEU A 179 3.33 -8.70 10.39
C LEU A 179 4.80 -9.07 10.63
N ILE A 180 5.70 -8.09 10.64
CA ILE A 180 7.14 -8.32 10.83
C ILE A 180 7.45 -8.81 12.26
N THR A 181 6.78 -8.22 13.25
CA THR A 181 7.07 -8.48 14.68
C THR A 181 6.23 -9.60 15.29
N GLY A 182 5.18 -10.06 14.61
CA GLY A 182 4.27 -11.07 15.11
C GLY A 182 3.36 -10.60 16.27
N ILE A 183 3.15 -9.29 16.41
CA ILE A 183 2.33 -8.71 17.49
C ILE A 183 0.92 -8.38 17.04
N GLY A 184 -0.01 -8.43 17.99
CA GLY A 184 -1.41 -8.03 17.77
C GLY A 184 -2.12 -8.89 16.73
N GLU A 185 -3.16 -8.32 16.11
CA GLU A 185 -3.97 -9.02 15.12
C GLU A 185 -3.98 -8.23 13.80
N PRO A 186 -3.32 -8.70 12.73
CA PRO A 186 -3.38 -8.09 11.41
C PRO A 186 -4.81 -8.09 10.84
N LEU A 187 -5.14 -7.15 9.94
CA LEU A 187 -6.48 -6.99 9.34
C LEU A 187 -6.87 -8.07 8.31
N VAL A 188 -6.40 -9.31 8.49
CA VAL A 188 -6.77 -10.44 7.62
C VAL A 188 -8.27 -10.74 7.74
N GLY A 189 -8.98 -10.76 6.60
CA GLY A 189 -10.44 -10.94 6.56
C GLY A 189 -11.24 -9.80 7.19
N ARG A 190 -10.60 -8.65 7.44
CA ARG A 190 -11.20 -7.45 8.01
C ARG A 190 -10.85 -6.22 7.17
N LEU A 191 -11.86 -5.52 6.69
CA LEU A 191 -11.71 -4.26 5.98
C LEU A 191 -11.96 -3.12 6.96
N LEU A 192 -10.91 -2.39 7.32
CA LEU A 192 -11.05 -1.16 8.08
C LEU A 192 -11.50 -0.06 7.11
N LEU A 193 -12.58 0.62 7.46
CA LEU A 193 -13.11 1.81 6.80
C LEU A 193 -12.86 3.02 7.70
N TYR A 194 -12.36 4.09 7.12
CA TYR A 194 -12.20 5.39 7.76
C TYR A 194 -13.01 6.43 7.01
N ASN A 195 -13.87 7.17 7.72
CA ASN A 195 -14.56 8.35 7.20
C ASN A 195 -14.00 9.59 7.90
N ALA A 196 -13.36 10.48 7.13
CA ALA A 196 -12.69 11.66 7.66
C ALA A 196 -13.65 12.79 8.03
N LEU A 197 -14.86 12.85 7.46
CA LEU A 197 -15.81 13.94 7.73
C LEU A 197 -16.40 13.86 9.13
N ASN A 198 -16.57 12.64 9.66
CA ASN A 198 -17.13 12.39 10.99
C ASN A 198 -16.16 11.62 11.91
N VAL A 199 -14.92 11.40 11.47
CA VAL A 199 -13.87 10.67 12.22
C VAL A 199 -14.36 9.30 12.70
N ARG A 200 -15.02 8.56 11.80
CA ARG A 200 -15.56 7.23 12.11
C ARG A 200 -14.63 6.14 11.58
N PHE A 201 -14.33 5.18 12.44
CA PHE A 201 -13.71 3.91 12.07
C PHE A 201 -14.75 2.80 12.15
N GLU A 202 -14.83 1.99 11.10
CA GLU A 202 -15.72 0.85 11.03
C GLU A 202 -14.96 -0.34 10.45
N THR A 203 -15.13 -1.53 11.03
CA THR A 203 -14.48 -2.74 10.52
C THR A 203 -15.53 -3.71 10.00
N ILE A 204 -15.42 -4.07 8.73
CA ILE A 204 -16.29 -5.06 8.08
C ILE A 204 -15.53 -6.37 7.94
N ARG A 205 -16.15 -7.49 8.33
CA ARG A 205 -15.58 -8.82 8.09
C ARG A 205 -15.97 -9.33 6.71
N TYR A 206 -15.03 -9.95 6.02
CA TYR A 206 -15.26 -10.58 4.72
C TYR A 206 -14.59 -11.96 4.67
N LYS A 207 -15.06 -12.83 3.79
CA LYS A 207 -14.64 -14.24 3.69
C LYS A 207 -14.33 -14.61 2.25
N ALA A 208 -13.55 -15.66 2.06
CA ALA A 208 -13.31 -16.23 0.75
C ALA A 208 -14.65 -16.64 0.12
N ARG A 209 -14.86 -16.30 -1.15
CA ARG A 209 -16.03 -16.74 -1.90
C ARG A 209 -15.90 -18.24 -2.15
N LYS A 210 -17.02 -18.96 -2.05
CA LYS A 210 -17.05 -20.34 -2.52
C LYS A 210 -16.81 -20.33 -4.03
N PRO A 211 -15.95 -21.20 -4.57
CA PRO A 211 -15.86 -21.36 -6.02
C PRO A 211 -17.26 -21.68 -6.55
N LYS A 212 -17.64 -21.00 -7.65
CA LYS A 212 -18.87 -21.29 -8.38
C LYS A 212 -18.78 -22.67 -9.04
#